data_AF-A0A2V9X2D5-F1
#
_entry.id   AF-A0A2V9X2D5-F1
#
_cell.length_a   1.000
_cell.length_b   1.000
_cell.length_c   1.000
_cell.angle_alpha   90.00
_cell.angle_beta   90.00
_cell.angle_gamma   90.00
#
_symmetry.space_group_name_H-M   'P 1'
#
loop_
_entity.id
_entity.type
_entity.pdbx_description
1 polymer ?
#
loop_
_entity_poly.entity_id
_entity_poly.type
_entity_poly.pdbx_seq_one_letter_code
_entity_poly.pdbx_strand_id
1 'polypeptide(L)'
;MHRRPNRGSGSNEFVVGDEKLSQAELLQHIAGSPEEFSPNVLLRPVVQDYLLPTLAYIGGAAEVAYFAQAAVVYQALLGRITPILPRFSATIVESKAQRLLERYHLAFPEVFIGPDRLRENLAARILPDELQAAFDSANSSVEKSIKTVRESLARLDQSLVEAAENAGSKMQYQLQQLRARAARAELRRSETAGRHAEFLSNMLYPQEALQEREIAGIYFVARYGTELLQNLYETVHTSCHDHQIISL
;
A
#
# COMPACT_ATOMS: atom_id res chain seq x y z
N MET A 1 33.00 7.27 4.37
CA MET A 1 33.89 8.32 3.86
C MET A 1 33.12 9.63 3.73
N HIS A 2 33.69 10.74 4.21
CA HIS A 2 33.10 12.07 4.03
C HIS A 2 34.11 13.02 3.40
N ARG A 3 33.67 13.84 2.44
CA ARG A 3 34.48 14.91 1.84
C ARG A 3 34.39 16.16 2.71
N ARG A 4 35.53 16.75 3.07
CA ARG A 4 35.60 18.04 3.77
C ARG A 4 36.46 19.02 2.97
N PRO A 5 36.06 20.30 2.84
CA PRO A 5 36.92 21.31 2.27
C PRO A 5 38.07 21.60 3.22
N ASN A 6 39.33 21.44 2.76
CA ASN A 6 40.49 21.79 3.56
C ASN A 6 40.69 23.31 3.50
N ARG A 7 40.37 24.01 4.59
CA ARG A 7 40.39 25.49 4.65
C ARG A 7 41.82 26.07 4.57
N GLY A 8 42.87 25.25 4.71
CA GLY A 8 44.27 25.71 4.71
C GLY A 8 45.00 25.61 3.36
N SER A 9 44.60 24.71 2.45
CA SER A 9 45.34 24.41 1.20
C SER A 9 44.53 24.63 -0.08
N GLY A 10 43.23 24.91 0.02
CA GLY A 10 42.33 24.96 -1.14
C GLY A 10 42.05 23.59 -1.79
N SER A 11 42.61 22.50 -1.26
CA SER A 11 42.36 21.13 -1.72
C SER A 11 41.21 20.47 -0.96
N ASN A 12 40.59 19.46 -1.57
CA ASN A 12 39.61 18.63 -0.87
C ASN A 12 40.34 17.59 -0.02
N GLU A 13 39.86 17.35 1.20
CA GLU A 13 40.33 16.30 2.10
C GLU A 13 39.20 15.26 2.28
N PHE A 14 39.56 14.00 2.39
CA PHE A 14 38.64 12.89 2.60
C PHE A 14 38.90 12.26 3.96
N VAL A 15 37.82 11.96 4.68
CA VAL A 15 37.88 11.32 6.00
C VAL A 15 37.34 9.90 5.91
N VAL A 16 38.16 8.93 6.32
CA VAL A 16 37.83 7.50 6.41
C VAL A 16 38.11 7.05 7.85
N GLY A 17 37.06 6.81 8.64
CA GLY A 17 37.22 6.65 10.09
C GLY A 17 37.81 7.92 10.73
N ASP A 18 38.95 7.78 11.40
CA ASP A 18 39.72 8.89 11.98
C ASP A 18 40.86 9.39 11.06
N GLU A 19 41.10 8.71 9.93
CA GLU A 19 42.16 9.07 9.00
C GLU A 19 41.73 10.18 8.05
N LYS A 20 42.68 11.08 7.76
CA LYS A 20 42.53 12.16 6.79
C LYS A 20 43.43 11.88 5.61
N LEU A 21 42.84 11.74 4.44
CA LEU A 21 43.52 11.39 3.19
C LEU A 21 43.33 12.52 2.18
N SER A 22 44.41 12.83 1.46
CA SER A 22 44.32 13.57 0.20
C SER A 22 43.62 12.74 -0.87
N GLN A 23 43.21 13.39 -1.95
CA GLN A 23 42.61 12.69 -3.09
C GLN A 23 43.56 11.62 -3.69
N ALA A 24 44.86 11.93 -3.77
CA ALA A 24 45.84 11.02 -4.35
C ALA A 24 46.05 9.76 -3.49
N GLU A 25 46.15 9.94 -2.17
CA GLU A 25 46.26 8.84 -1.20
C GLU A 25 45.01 7.95 -1.21
N LEU A 26 43.81 8.57 -1.23
CA LEU A 26 42.56 7.83 -1.33
C LEU A 26 42.49 6.97 -2.60
N LEU A 27 42.92 7.51 -3.75
CA LEU A 27 42.95 6.74 -5.00
C LEU A 27 43.95 5.59 -4.96
N GLN A 28 45.11 5.77 -4.31
CA GLN A 28 46.07 4.68 -4.09
C GLN A 28 45.50 3.58 -3.19
N HIS A 29 44.79 3.95 -2.11
CA HIS A 29 44.12 2.99 -1.23
C HIS A 29 43.04 2.20 -1.99
N ILE A 30 42.20 2.88 -2.79
CA ILE A 30 41.18 2.22 -3.62
C ILE A 30 41.83 1.24 -4.61
N ALA A 31 42.97 1.61 -5.21
CA ALA A 31 43.67 0.73 -6.15
C ALA A 31 44.37 -0.46 -5.47
N GLY A 32 44.84 -0.30 -4.23
CA GLY A 32 45.54 -1.33 -3.47
C GLY A 32 44.61 -2.35 -2.79
N SER A 33 43.47 -1.89 -2.27
CA SER A 33 42.51 -2.70 -1.50
C SER A 33 41.06 -2.36 -1.87
N PRO A 34 40.62 -2.58 -3.13
CA PRO A 34 39.29 -2.19 -3.60
C PRO A 34 38.14 -2.83 -2.80
N GLU A 35 38.34 -4.00 -2.20
CA GLU A 35 37.38 -4.73 -1.37
C GLU A 35 36.98 -4.00 -0.08
N GLU A 36 37.79 -3.04 0.37
CA GLU A 36 37.47 -2.20 1.53
C GLU A 36 36.46 -1.09 1.21
N PHE A 37 36.13 -0.90 -0.07
CA PHE A 37 35.25 0.15 -0.54
C PHE A 37 33.93 -0.41 -1.06
N SER A 38 32.82 0.17 -0.60
CA SER A 38 31.50 -0.14 -1.10
C SER A 38 30.73 1.14 -1.44
N PRO A 39 29.92 1.11 -2.52
CA PRO A 39 29.08 2.25 -2.85
C PRO A 39 27.91 2.36 -1.86
N ASN A 40 27.54 3.60 -1.53
CA ASN A 40 26.32 3.86 -0.76
C ASN A 40 25.06 3.71 -1.63
N VAL A 41 23.87 3.89 -1.04
CA VAL A 41 22.59 3.72 -1.74
C VAL A 41 22.45 4.56 -3.02
N LEU A 42 23.04 5.77 -3.07
CA LEU A 42 23.01 6.65 -4.25
C LEU A 42 23.91 6.12 -5.37
N LEU A 43 25.12 5.70 -5.00
CA LEU A 43 26.17 5.35 -5.95
C LEU A 43 26.08 3.89 -6.40
N ARG A 44 25.44 3.02 -5.60
CA ARG A 44 25.34 1.59 -5.88
C ARG A 44 24.70 1.29 -7.25
N PRO A 45 23.58 1.92 -7.65
CA PRO A 45 23.03 1.71 -8.99
C PRO A 45 23.99 2.13 -10.11
N VAL A 46 24.71 3.23 -9.93
CA VAL A 46 25.68 3.71 -10.94
C VAL A 46 26.83 2.71 -11.10
N VAL A 47 27.37 2.20 -9.99
CA VAL A 47 28.42 1.17 -10.03
C VAL A 47 27.90 -0.13 -10.65
N GLN A 48 26.67 -0.53 -10.33
CA GLN A 48 26.02 -1.67 -10.97
C GLN A 48 25.99 -1.52 -12.50
N ASP A 49 25.60 -0.34 -13.02
CA ASP A 49 25.48 -0.08 -14.46
C ASP A 49 26.80 0.23 -15.17
N TYR A 50 27.85 0.50 -14.39
CA TYR A 50 29.23 0.52 -14.87
C TYR A 50 29.74 -0.91 -15.08
N LEU A 51 29.45 -1.82 -14.13
CA LEU A 51 29.92 -3.21 -14.15
C LEU A 51 29.09 -4.11 -15.07
N LEU A 52 27.77 -3.87 -15.17
CA LEU A 52 26.83 -4.69 -15.91
C LEU A 52 26.22 -3.90 -17.09
N PRO A 53 25.97 -4.54 -18.24
CA PRO A 53 25.24 -3.93 -19.35
C PRO A 53 23.72 -3.88 -19.04
N THR A 54 23.34 -3.08 -18.05
CA THR A 54 21.96 -2.98 -17.58
C THR A 54 21.08 -2.26 -18.61
N LEU A 55 20.06 -2.96 -19.12
CA LEU A 55 19.04 -2.37 -20.00
C LEU A 55 18.02 -1.54 -19.21
N ALA A 56 17.56 -2.06 -18.07
CA ALA A 56 16.62 -1.42 -17.17
C ALA A 56 16.86 -1.86 -15.73
N TYR A 57 16.63 -0.96 -14.79
CA TYR A 57 16.62 -1.24 -13.36
C TYR A 57 15.19 -1.59 -12.92
N ILE A 58 15.02 -2.68 -12.16
CA ILE A 58 13.72 -3.07 -11.61
C ILE A 58 13.71 -2.76 -10.10
N GLY A 59 12.81 -1.88 -9.66
CA GLY A 59 12.79 -1.40 -8.27
C GLY A 59 11.40 -1.33 -7.66
N GLY A 60 11.32 -1.38 -6.32
CA GLY A 60 10.10 -1.07 -5.59
C GLY A 60 9.72 0.42 -5.68
N ALA A 61 8.49 0.77 -5.28
CA ALA A 61 7.98 2.14 -5.36
C ALA A 61 8.92 3.19 -4.71
N ALA A 62 9.52 2.86 -3.56
CA ALA A 62 10.47 3.74 -2.87
C ALA A 62 11.79 3.90 -3.65
N GLU A 63 12.29 2.83 -4.28
CA GLU A 63 13.49 2.90 -5.11
C GLU A 63 13.24 3.74 -6.36
N VAL A 64 12.10 3.55 -7.03
CA VAL A 64 11.68 4.35 -8.19
C VAL A 64 11.71 5.85 -7.86
N ALA A 65 11.15 6.24 -6.72
CA ALA A 65 11.12 7.64 -6.29
C ALA A 65 12.53 8.22 -6.04
N TYR A 66 13.42 7.46 -5.42
CA TYR A 66 14.79 7.91 -5.13
C TYR A 66 15.68 7.91 -6.39
N PHE A 67 15.50 6.94 -7.29
CA PHE A 67 16.32 6.79 -8.50
C PHE A 67 16.21 8.01 -9.42
N ALA A 68 15.05 8.65 -9.46
CA ALA A 68 14.86 9.92 -10.18
C ALA A 68 15.85 11.01 -9.73
N GLN A 69 16.23 11.02 -8.44
CA GLN A 69 17.21 11.97 -7.88
C GLN A 69 18.64 11.63 -8.31
N ALA A 70 18.93 10.35 -8.60
CA ALA A 70 20.25 9.89 -9.03
C ALA A 70 20.57 10.20 -10.49
N ALA A 71 19.59 10.64 -11.30
CA ALA A 71 19.76 10.92 -12.73
C ALA A 71 20.94 11.87 -13.04
N VAL A 72 21.15 12.90 -12.22
CA VAL A 72 22.28 13.84 -12.40
C VAL A 72 23.63 13.16 -12.17
N VAL A 73 23.71 12.26 -11.19
CA VAL A 73 24.92 11.48 -10.89
C VAL A 73 25.21 10.49 -12.02
N TYR A 74 24.17 9.81 -12.51
CA TYR A 74 24.23 8.94 -13.69
C TYR A 74 24.80 9.66 -14.91
N GLN A 75 24.23 10.82 -15.25
CA GLN A 75 24.69 11.61 -16.38
C GLN A 75 26.15 12.06 -16.22
N ALA A 76 26.54 12.45 -15.01
CA ALA A 76 27.90 12.91 -14.73
C ALA A 76 28.95 11.80 -14.79
N LEU A 77 28.61 10.57 -14.35
CA LEU A 77 29.59 9.48 -14.24
C LEU A 77 29.58 8.53 -15.43
N LEU A 78 28.42 8.27 -16.04
CA LEU A 78 28.26 7.29 -17.13
C LEU A 78 27.85 7.93 -18.47
N GLY A 79 27.49 9.22 -18.48
CA GLY A 79 27.01 9.90 -19.69
C GLY A 79 25.63 9.45 -20.18
N ARG A 80 24.93 8.62 -19.40
CA ARG A 80 23.61 8.06 -19.70
C ARG A 80 22.80 7.89 -18.41
N ILE A 81 21.48 7.78 -18.56
CA ILE A 81 20.55 7.42 -17.49
C ILE A 81 19.95 6.06 -17.82
N THR A 82 19.97 5.14 -16.87
CA THR A 82 19.31 3.83 -17.01
C THR A 82 17.82 3.96 -16.69
N PRO A 83 16.92 3.48 -17.56
CA PRO A 83 15.49 3.45 -17.25
C PRO A 83 15.21 2.62 -16.00
N ILE A 84 14.34 3.12 -15.13
CA ILE A 84 13.84 2.38 -13.98
C ILE A 84 12.38 2.00 -14.19
N LEU A 85 12.06 0.73 -13.94
CA LEU A 85 10.72 0.18 -14.04
C LEU A 85 10.26 -0.33 -12.66
N PRO A 86 8.97 -0.18 -12.32
CA PRO A 86 8.45 -0.75 -11.09
C PRO A 86 8.50 -2.28 -11.17
N ARG A 87 8.93 -2.91 -10.08
CA ARG A 87 8.78 -4.36 -9.94
C ARG A 87 7.31 -4.74 -9.88
N PHE A 88 7.02 -5.96 -10.29
CA PHE A 88 5.73 -6.60 -10.04
C PHE A 88 5.38 -6.56 -8.55
N SER A 89 4.11 -6.31 -8.25
CA SER A 89 3.57 -6.28 -6.89
C SER A 89 2.27 -7.07 -6.83
N ALA A 90 2.12 -7.93 -5.81
CA ALA A 90 0.89 -8.70 -5.65
C ALA A 90 0.58 -9.15 -4.23
N THR A 91 -0.67 -9.55 -4.06
CA THR A 91 -1.16 -10.30 -2.90
C THR A 91 -1.65 -11.66 -3.37
N ILE A 92 -1.14 -12.70 -2.71
CA ILE A 92 -1.58 -14.09 -2.89
C ILE A 92 -2.78 -14.34 -1.98
N VAL A 93 -3.90 -14.73 -2.56
CA VAL A 93 -5.16 -15.02 -1.87
C VAL A 93 -5.34 -16.53 -1.78
N GLU A 94 -5.09 -17.08 -0.59
CA GLU A 94 -5.36 -18.49 -0.32
C GLU A 94 -6.87 -18.79 -0.33
N SER A 95 -7.24 -20.02 -0.67
CA SER A 95 -8.65 -20.43 -0.84
C SER A 95 -9.53 -20.18 0.40
N LYS A 96 -8.96 -20.20 1.62
CA LYS A 96 -9.70 -19.82 2.85
C LYS A 96 -10.01 -18.32 2.89
N ALA A 97 -9.06 -17.47 2.53
CA ALA A 97 -9.27 -16.02 2.47
C ALA A 97 -10.30 -15.69 1.38
N GLN A 98 -10.18 -16.32 0.21
CA GLN A 98 -11.14 -16.15 -0.89
C GLN A 98 -12.59 -16.47 -0.46
N ARG A 99 -12.81 -17.65 0.17
CA ARG A 99 -14.15 -18.03 0.67
C ARG A 99 -14.71 -17.03 1.68
N LEU A 100 -13.86 -16.42 2.51
CA LEU A 100 -14.32 -15.41 3.48
C LEU A 100 -14.65 -14.08 2.80
N LEU A 101 -13.87 -13.64 1.82
CA LEU A 101 -14.20 -12.48 1.00
C LEU A 101 -15.56 -12.67 0.31
N GLU A 102 -15.77 -13.83 -0.32
CA GLU A 102 -17.04 -14.19 -0.96
C GLU A 102 -18.20 -14.25 0.04
N ARG A 103 -18.02 -14.93 1.17
CA ARG A 103 -19.03 -15.08 2.23
C ARG A 103 -19.56 -13.73 2.74
N TYR A 104 -18.68 -12.74 2.82
CA TYR A 104 -19.03 -11.41 3.31
C TYR A 104 -19.25 -10.40 2.20
N HIS A 105 -19.25 -10.84 0.93
CA HIS A 105 -19.37 -9.99 -0.25
C HIS A 105 -18.35 -8.83 -0.26
N LEU A 106 -17.16 -9.04 0.32
CA LEU A 106 -16.12 -8.03 0.41
C LEU A 106 -15.33 -7.97 -0.90
N ALA A 107 -15.19 -6.77 -1.45
CA ALA A 107 -14.15 -6.51 -2.43
C ALA A 107 -12.78 -6.50 -1.74
N PHE A 108 -11.76 -6.96 -2.44
CA PHE A 108 -10.40 -7.07 -1.89
C PHE A 108 -9.85 -5.74 -1.30
N PRO A 109 -10.00 -4.56 -1.96
CA PRO A 109 -9.52 -3.29 -1.40
C PRO A 109 -10.18 -2.90 -0.07
N GLU A 110 -11.36 -3.46 0.25
CA GLU A 110 -12.04 -3.19 1.52
C GLU A 110 -11.32 -3.80 2.73
N VAL A 111 -10.30 -4.66 2.51
CA VAL A 111 -9.46 -5.23 3.57
C VAL A 111 -8.37 -4.25 4.02
N PHE A 112 -8.02 -3.24 3.21
CA PHE A 112 -6.97 -2.25 3.47
C PHE A 112 -7.40 -1.15 4.45
N ILE A 113 -8.04 -1.53 5.55
CA ILE A 113 -8.56 -0.63 6.59
C ILE A 113 -8.20 -1.09 8.01
N GLY A 114 -7.41 -2.16 8.13
CA GLY A 114 -7.00 -2.75 9.40
C GLY A 114 -8.07 -3.65 10.04
N PRO A 115 -7.69 -4.50 11.01
CA PRO A 115 -8.57 -5.54 11.57
C PRO A 115 -9.78 -4.97 12.30
N ASP A 116 -9.63 -3.87 13.04
CA ASP A 116 -10.73 -3.28 13.81
C ASP A 116 -11.82 -2.69 12.93
N ARG A 117 -11.45 -1.94 11.88
CA ARG A 117 -12.43 -1.38 10.94
C ARG A 117 -13.01 -2.45 10.03
N LEU A 118 -12.21 -3.43 9.62
CA LEU A 118 -12.70 -4.59 8.86
C LEU A 118 -13.73 -5.37 9.67
N ARG A 119 -13.49 -5.54 10.97
CA ARG A 119 -14.45 -6.13 11.89
C ARG A 119 -15.76 -5.35 11.93
N GLU A 120 -15.71 -4.02 12.01
CA GLU A 120 -16.94 -3.19 11.94
C GLU A 120 -17.67 -3.32 10.59
N ASN A 121 -16.93 -3.39 9.47
CA ASN A 121 -17.52 -3.59 8.15
C ASN A 121 -18.18 -4.96 8.01
N LEU A 122 -17.53 -6.03 8.49
CA LEU A 122 -18.12 -7.36 8.54
C LEU A 122 -19.39 -7.37 9.41
N ALA A 123 -19.37 -6.68 10.54
CA ALA A 123 -20.52 -6.55 11.42
C ALA A 123 -21.75 -6.00 10.70
N ALA A 124 -21.57 -4.98 9.86
CA ALA A 124 -22.66 -4.32 9.13
C ALA A 124 -23.33 -5.24 8.11
N ARG A 125 -22.60 -6.24 7.61
CA ARG A 125 -23.02 -7.19 6.58
C ARG A 125 -23.62 -8.48 7.14
N ILE A 126 -23.44 -8.74 8.43
CA ILE A 126 -23.95 -9.93 9.14
C ILE A 126 -25.28 -9.64 9.85
N LEU A 127 -25.77 -8.39 9.79
CA LEU A 127 -27.08 -8.06 10.33
C LEU A 127 -28.15 -8.99 9.74
N PRO A 128 -29.10 -9.49 10.54
CA PRO A 128 -30.20 -10.29 10.03
C PRO A 128 -30.93 -9.55 8.89
N ASP A 129 -31.35 -10.28 7.85
CA ASP A 129 -31.97 -9.70 6.66
C ASP A 129 -33.18 -8.81 7.00
N GLU A 130 -33.97 -9.20 7.99
CA GLU A 130 -35.10 -8.41 8.50
C GLU A 130 -34.66 -7.04 9.03
N LEU A 131 -33.53 -7.00 9.76
CA LEU A 131 -33.00 -5.76 10.30
C LEU A 131 -32.35 -4.90 9.21
N GLN A 132 -31.68 -5.54 8.23
CA GLN A 132 -31.17 -4.83 7.05
C GLN A 132 -32.31 -4.17 6.27
N ALA A 133 -33.37 -4.92 5.97
CA ALA A 133 -34.55 -4.41 5.28
C ALA A 133 -35.24 -3.28 6.05
N ALA A 134 -35.29 -3.36 7.39
CA ALA A 134 -35.81 -2.28 8.22
C ALA A 134 -34.99 -0.98 8.10
N PHE A 135 -33.66 -1.06 8.11
CA PHE A 135 -32.79 0.10 7.91
C PHE A 135 -32.91 0.68 6.50
N ASP A 136 -32.99 -0.16 5.47
CA ASP A 136 -33.12 0.28 4.08
C ASP A 136 -34.48 0.96 3.83
N SER A 137 -35.55 0.41 4.42
CA SER A 137 -36.89 1.03 4.41
C SER A 137 -36.89 2.38 5.15
N ALA A 138 -36.23 2.47 6.31
CA ALA A 138 -36.11 3.71 7.06
C ALA A 138 -35.35 4.80 6.28
N ASN A 139 -34.21 4.45 5.65
CA ASN A 139 -33.44 5.36 4.80
C ASN A 139 -34.29 5.89 3.63
N SER A 140 -34.97 4.98 2.92
CA SER A 140 -35.85 5.33 1.80
C SER A 140 -37.00 6.25 2.24
N SER A 141 -37.52 6.05 3.46
CA SER A 141 -38.60 6.87 4.01
C SER A 141 -38.13 8.28 4.40
N VAL A 142 -36.92 8.41 4.97
CA VAL A 142 -36.29 9.70 5.27
C VAL A 142 -36.03 10.47 3.97
N GLU A 143 -35.43 9.82 2.97
CA GLU A 143 -35.14 10.44 1.68
C GLU A 143 -36.42 10.97 1.00
N LYS A 144 -37.47 10.15 0.95
CA LYS A 144 -38.77 10.55 0.38
C LYS A 144 -39.42 11.71 1.14
N SER A 145 -39.35 11.68 2.48
CA SER A 145 -39.93 12.73 3.32
C SER A 145 -39.19 14.06 3.15
N ILE A 146 -37.86 14.04 3.13
CA ILE A 146 -37.04 15.24 2.92
C ILE A 146 -37.22 15.79 1.51
N LYS A 147 -37.29 14.94 0.49
CA LYS A 147 -37.59 15.36 -0.89
C LYS A 147 -38.92 16.13 -0.96
N THR A 148 -39.97 15.61 -0.31
CA THR A 148 -41.30 16.25 -0.27
C THR A 148 -41.26 17.63 0.40
N VAL A 149 -40.54 17.74 1.52
CA VAL A 149 -40.34 19.02 2.22
C VAL A 149 -39.53 19.99 1.37
N ARG A 150 -38.45 19.52 0.73
CA ARG A 150 -37.59 20.31 -0.17
C ARG A 150 -38.38 20.91 -1.33
N GLU A 151 -39.22 20.10 -1.99
CA GLU A 151 -40.06 20.56 -3.11
C GLU A 151 -41.09 21.62 -2.66
N SER A 152 -41.62 21.50 -1.44
CA SER A 152 -42.53 22.49 -0.88
C SER A 152 -41.82 23.79 -0.49
N LEU A 153 -40.62 23.69 0.09
CA LEU A 153 -39.79 24.84 0.45
C LEU A 153 -39.30 25.60 -0.78
N ALA A 154 -38.92 24.91 -1.86
CA ALA A 154 -38.52 25.55 -3.12
C ALA A 154 -39.63 26.43 -3.72
N ARG A 155 -40.91 26.10 -3.49
CA ARG A 155 -42.05 26.94 -3.92
C ARG A 155 -42.28 28.15 -3.02
N LEU A 156 -41.82 28.10 -1.77
CA LEU A 156 -41.95 29.17 -0.79
C LEU A 156 -40.77 30.15 -0.89
N ASP A 157 -39.55 29.63 -0.81
CA ASP A 157 -38.30 30.38 -0.85
C ASP A 157 -37.13 29.45 -1.23
N GLN A 158 -36.44 29.78 -2.33
CA GLN A 158 -35.31 29.01 -2.85
C GLN A 158 -34.13 28.93 -1.85
N SER A 159 -33.98 29.93 -0.97
CA SER A 159 -32.90 29.96 0.03
C SER A 159 -33.05 28.88 1.12
N LEU A 160 -34.25 28.31 1.29
CA LEU A 160 -34.52 27.29 2.30
C LEU A 160 -34.23 25.86 1.82
N VAL A 161 -33.92 25.67 0.53
CA VAL A 161 -33.63 24.35 -0.06
C VAL A 161 -32.39 23.72 0.57
N GLU A 162 -31.32 24.50 0.75
CA GLU A 162 -30.06 24.04 1.33
C GLU A 162 -30.24 23.60 2.79
N ALA A 163 -31.09 24.30 3.55
CA ALA A 163 -31.41 23.92 4.92
C ALA A 163 -32.09 22.54 5.01
N ALA A 164 -32.98 22.22 4.06
CA ALA A 164 -33.64 20.92 3.98
C ALA A 164 -32.68 19.78 3.60
N GLU A 165 -31.76 20.03 2.67
CA GLU A 165 -30.74 19.04 2.27
C GLU A 165 -29.75 18.76 3.41
N ASN A 166 -29.34 19.80 4.13
CA ASN A 166 -28.50 19.66 5.32
C ASN A 166 -29.21 18.88 6.44
N ALA A 167 -30.50 19.11 6.66
CA ALA A 167 -31.29 18.35 7.62
C ALA A 167 -31.41 16.87 7.20
N GLY A 168 -31.68 16.59 5.92
CA GLY A 168 -31.76 15.22 5.40
C GLY A 168 -30.44 14.47 5.53
N SER A 169 -29.33 15.11 5.17
CA SER A 169 -27.98 14.54 5.30
C SER A 169 -27.66 14.18 6.77
N LYS A 170 -28.04 15.05 7.72
CA LYS A 170 -27.87 14.76 9.15
C LYS A 170 -28.71 13.57 9.61
N MET A 171 -29.96 13.44 9.15
CA MET A 171 -30.81 12.30 9.51
C MET A 171 -30.27 10.98 8.94
N GLN A 172 -29.84 10.97 7.68
CA GLN A 172 -29.19 9.81 7.06
C GLN A 172 -27.92 9.41 7.80
N TYR A 173 -27.08 10.38 8.19
CA TYR A 173 -25.90 10.14 9.01
C TYR A 173 -26.25 9.46 10.34
N GLN A 174 -27.29 9.94 11.05
CA GLN A 174 -27.73 9.33 12.32
C GLN A 174 -28.26 7.90 12.11
N LEU A 175 -29.00 7.63 11.04
CA LEU A 175 -29.44 6.28 10.68
C LEU A 175 -28.24 5.36 10.42
N GLN A 176 -27.23 5.83 9.69
CA GLN A 176 -25.99 5.09 9.45
C GLN A 176 -25.24 4.77 10.75
N GLN A 177 -25.15 5.75 11.67
CA GLN A 177 -24.54 5.53 12.99
C GLN A 177 -25.30 4.49 13.80
N LEU A 178 -26.64 4.50 13.75
CA LEU A 178 -27.47 3.51 14.42
C LEU A 178 -27.28 2.10 13.81
N ARG A 179 -27.26 1.99 12.48
CA ARG A 179 -26.95 0.73 11.77
C ARG A 179 -25.59 0.19 12.18
N ALA A 180 -24.57 1.04 12.24
CA ALA A 180 -23.24 0.67 12.69
C ALA A 180 -23.20 0.23 14.17
N ARG A 181 -24.04 0.80 15.04
CA ARG A 181 -24.17 0.36 16.45
C ARG A 181 -24.86 -0.99 16.57
N ALA A 182 -25.95 -1.21 15.81
CA ALA A 182 -26.66 -2.49 15.76
C ALA A 182 -25.73 -3.61 15.25
N ALA A 183 -25.01 -3.33 14.16
CA ALA A 183 -23.97 -4.19 13.62
C ALA A 183 -22.94 -4.57 14.68
N ARG A 184 -22.36 -3.57 15.38
CA ARG A 184 -21.40 -3.81 16.47
C ARG A 184 -21.99 -4.65 17.61
N ALA A 185 -23.29 -4.53 17.91
CA ALA A 185 -23.94 -5.35 18.93
C ALA A 185 -24.09 -6.81 18.49
N GLU A 186 -24.43 -7.05 17.23
CA GLU A 186 -24.52 -8.39 16.66
C GLU A 186 -23.15 -9.05 16.57
N LEU A 187 -22.12 -8.29 16.18
CA LEU A 187 -20.74 -8.79 16.16
C LEU A 187 -20.19 -9.11 17.56
N ARG A 188 -20.57 -8.35 18.60
CA ARG A 188 -20.23 -8.76 19.99
C ARG A 188 -20.82 -10.12 20.36
N ARG A 189 -21.92 -10.54 19.73
CA ARG A 189 -22.46 -11.91 19.86
C ARG A 189 -21.77 -12.91 18.94
N SER A 190 -21.15 -12.45 17.85
CA SER A 190 -20.49 -13.28 16.83
C SER A 190 -18.96 -13.20 16.93
N GLU A 191 -18.39 -13.94 17.88
CA GLU A 191 -16.94 -14.13 18.02
C GLU A 191 -16.27 -14.60 16.70
N THR A 192 -17.00 -15.39 15.91
CA THR A 192 -16.58 -15.89 14.60
C THR A 192 -16.25 -14.77 13.61
N ALA A 193 -17.05 -13.70 13.56
CA ALA A 193 -16.82 -12.59 12.64
C ALA A 193 -15.56 -11.80 12.99
N GLY A 194 -15.28 -11.62 14.29
CA GLY A 194 -14.03 -11.04 14.77
C GLY A 194 -12.81 -11.85 14.33
N ARG A 195 -12.85 -13.18 14.53
CA ARG A 195 -11.78 -14.09 14.09
C ARG A 195 -11.59 -14.08 12.57
N HIS A 196 -12.65 -13.91 11.79
CA HIS A 196 -12.53 -13.80 10.34
C HIS A 196 -11.91 -12.47 9.89
N ALA A 197 -12.27 -11.35 10.53
CA ALA A 197 -11.63 -10.06 10.26
C ALA A 197 -10.13 -10.12 10.54
N GLU A 198 -9.75 -10.62 11.71
CA GLU A 198 -8.35 -10.78 12.11
C GLU A 198 -7.60 -11.70 11.14
N PHE A 199 -8.19 -12.84 10.75
CA PHE A 199 -7.60 -13.73 9.76
C PHE A 199 -7.39 -13.05 8.40
N LEU A 200 -8.39 -12.34 7.88
CA LEU A 200 -8.30 -11.64 6.60
C LEU A 200 -7.24 -10.54 6.64
N SER A 201 -7.20 -9.72 7.70
CA SER A 201 -6.17 -8.69 7.86
C SER A 201 -4.78 -9.30 7.97
N ASN A 202 -4.58 -10.31 8.81
CA ASN A 202 -3.26 -10.93 8.97
C ASN A 202 -2.75 -11.63 7.70
N MET A 203 -3.65 -12.12 6.86
CA MET A 203 -3.25 -12.80 5.62
C MET A 203 -3.10 -11.85 4.44
N LEU A 204 -3.95 -10.83 4.30
CA LEU A 204 -4.00 -9.99 3.08
C LEU A 204 -3.44 -8.57 3.29
N TYR A 205 -3.44 -8.06 4.52
CA TYR A 205 -2.95 -6.73 4.89
C TYR A 205 -2.28 -6.72 6.28
N PRO A 206 -1.28 -7.60 6.50
CA PRO A 206 -0.62 -7.78 7.80
C PRO A 206 0.03 -6.48 8.27
N GLN A 207 -0.08 -6.20 9.57
CA GLN A 207 0.53 -5.01 10.20
C GLN A 207 0.20 -3.69 9.47
N GLU A 208 -0.97 -3.64 8.83
CA GLU A 208 -1.39 -2.51 8.01
C GLU A 208 -0.40 -2.15 6.89
N ALA A 209 0.26 -3.18 6.33
CA ALA A 209 1.18 -3.09 5.21
C ALA A 209 0.82 -4.14 4.13
N LEU A 210 1.38 -3.93 2.92
CA LEU A 210 1.19 -4.87 1.81
C LEU A 210 1.74 -6.25 2.17
N GLN A 211 1.00 -7.31 1.82
CA GLN A 211 1.36 -8.70 2.11
C GLN A 211 2.81 -9.04 1.69
N GLU A 212 3.22 -8.64 0.49
CA GLU A 212 4.56 -8.88 -0.06
C GLU A 212 5.72 -8.23 0.73
N ARG A 213 5.42 -7.34 1.69
CA ARG A 213 6.44 -6.71 2.55
C ARG A 213 6.60 -7.40 3.90
N GLU A 214 5.58 -8.14 4.33
CA GLU A 214 5.51 -8.73 5.67
C GLU A 214 5.53 -10.27 5.64
N ILE A 215 4.89 -10.89 4.64
CA ILE A 215 4.86 -12.34 4.49
C ILE A 215 5.97 -12.76 3.54
N ALA A 216 6.95 -13.50 4.07
CA ALA A 216 8.02 -14.06 3.27
C ALA A 216 7.49 -15.12 2.29
N GLY A 217 7.96 -15.08 1.04
CA GLY A 217 7.54 -16.04 -0.01
C GLY A 217 7.74 -17.52 0.37
N ILE A 218 8.70 -17.82 1.26
CA ILE A 218 8.94 -19.17 1.78
C ILE A 218 7.72 -19.76 2.51
N TYR A 219 6.87 -18.93 3.12
CA TYR A 219 5.62 -19.36 3.74
C TYR A 219 4.72 -20.08 2.71
N PHE A 220 4.55 -19.47 1.53
CA PHE A 220 3.72 -20.03 0.48
C PHE A 220 4.38 -21.26 -0.16
N VAL A 221 5.68 -21.23 -0.42
CA VAL A 221 6.41 -22.39 -0.97
C VAL A 221 6.36 -23.59 -0.03
N ALA A 222 6.52 -23.39 1.28
CA ALA A 222 6.44 -24.47 2.26
C ALA A 222 5.04 -25.11 2.32
N ARG A 223 3.99 -24.35 2.00
CA ARG A 223 2.60 -24.81 2.08
C ARG A 223 2.09 -25.42 0.77
N TYR A 224 2.51 -24.87 -0.37
CA TYR A 224 1.98 -25.20 -1.70
C TYR A 224 2.99 -25.92 -2.60
N GLY A 225 4.21 -26.16 -2.11
CA GLY A 225 5.26 -26.79 -2.89
C GLY A 225 5.97 -25.83 -3.83
N THR A 226 6.98 -26.33 -4.54
CA THR A 226 7.76 -25.55 -5.51
C THR A 226 6.99 -25.28 -6.79
N GLU A 227 5.94 -26.07 -7.07
CA GLU A 227 5.01 -25.91 -8.19
C GLU A 227 4.34 -24.53 -8.17
N LEU A 228 4.15 -23.96 -6.98
CA LEU A 228 3.67 -22.58 -6.82
C LEU A 228 4.50 -21.59 -7.64
N LEU A 229 5.83 -21.73 -7.67
CA LEU A 229 6.69 -20.78 -8.38
C LEU A 229 6.43 -20.79 -9.88
N GLN A 230 6.18 -21.97 -10.45
CA GLN A 230 5.83 -22.10 -11.85
C GLN A 230 4.45 -21.50 -12.13
N ASN A 231 3.45 -21.81 -11.30
CA ASN A 231 2.11 -21.24 -11.43
C ASN A 231 2.12 -19.71 -11.33
N LEU A 232 2.91 -19.14 -10.42
CA LEU A 232 3.09 -17.69 -10.30
C LEU A 232 3.71 -17.12 -11.57
N TYR A 233 4.77 -17.74 -12.10
CA TYR A 233 5.41 -17.29 -13.34
C TYR A 233 4.44 -17.25 -14.52
N GLU A 234 3.55 -18.24 -14.62
CA GLU A 234 2.54 -18.32 -15.68
C GLU A 234 1.37 -17.35 -15.49
N THR A 235 1.06 -16.98 -14.24
CA THR A 235 -0.11 -16.14 -13.90
C THR A 235 0.24 -14.64 -13.89
N VAL A 236 1.47 -14.27 -13.56
CA VAL A 236 1.86 -12.88 -13.37
C VAL A 236 1.85 -12.10 -14.68
N HIS A 237 1.14 -10.97 -14.70
CA HIS A 237 1.18 -10.03 -15.82
C HIS A 237 2.29 -9.01 -15.63
N THR A 238 3.49 -9.27 -16.16
CA THR A 238 4.65 -8.37 -15.99
C THR A 238 4.50 -6.99 -16.63
N SER A 239 3.58 -6.84 -17.59
CA SER A 239 3.24 -5.55 -18.22
C SER A 239 2.24 -4.72 -17.41
N CYS A 240 1.62 -5.31 -16.38
CA CYS A 240 0.69 -4.60 -15.51
C CYS A 240 1.46 -4.00 -14.32
N HIS A 241 1.36 -2.69 -14.16
CA HIS A 241 2.02 -1.94 -13.07
C HIS A 241 1.15 -1.80 -11.82
N ASP A 242 -0.13 -2.17 -11.91
CA ASP A 242 -1.03 -2.18 -10.76
C ASP A 242 -0.72 -3.37 -9.85
N HIS A 243 -1.11 -3.25 -8.58
CA HIS A 243 -1.02 -4.34 -7.62
C HIS A 243 -1.96 -5.48 -8.04
N GLN A 244 -1.41 -6.68 -8.23
CA GLN A 244 -2.17 -7.83 -8.73
C GLN A 244 -2.68 -8.71 -7.59
N ILE A 245 -3.82 -9.35 -7.81
CA ILE A 245 -4.41 -10.28 -6.86
C ILE A 245 -4.33 -11.67 -7.49
N ILE A 246 -3.60 -12.58 -6.85
CA ILE A 246 -3.40 -13.94 -7.36
C ILE A 246 -4.08 -14.93 -6.43
N SER A 247 -5.14 -15.59 -6.89
CA SER A 247 -5.82 -16.63 -6.13
C SER A 247 -5.14 -17.99 -6.29
N LEU A 248 -5.06 -18.75 -5.20
CA LEU A 248 -4.57 -20.15 -5.16
C LEU A 248 -5.70 -21.19 -4.99
#